data_AF-A0A536H3N1-F1
#
_entry.id   AF-A0A536H3N1-F1
#
_cell.length_a   1.000
_cell.length_b   1.000
_cell.length_c   1.000
_cell.angle_alpha   90.00
_cell.angle_beta   90.00
_cell.angle_gamma   90.00
#
_symmetry.space_group_name_H-M   'P 1'
#
loop_
_entity.id
_entity.type
_entity.pdbx_description
1 polymer ?
#
loop_
_entity_poly.entity_id
_entity_poly.type
_entity_poly.pdbx_seq_one_letter_code
_entity_poly.pdbx_strand_id
1 'polypeptide(L)'
;MRAVTTNADDLEEAVLDLRHAGEFTDVENVAIVYVLRGWFANLAGIPGSLEAGDDAWAFTTLAEHFISLLNSDPAKRTPTRLKIKERLLEKAKSSQDALDSILGAQTAEDERMNTETDDFVNQVVRELNSPKAS
;
A
#
# COMPACT_ATOMS: atom_id res chain seq x y z
N MET A 1 7.80 21.12 -28.99
CA MET A 1 9.04 20.53 -28.41
C MET A 1 8.71 20.09 -26.99
N ARG A 2 8.64 18.79 -26.70
CA ARG A 2 8.66 18.32 -25.31
C ARG A 2 10.11 18.45 -24.84
N ALA A 3 10.33 19.17 -23.75
CA ALA A 3 11.65 19.22 -23.10
C ALA A 3 12.06 17.78 -22.77
N VAL A 4 13.28 17.40 -23.17
CA VAL A 4 13.88 16.14 -22.75
C VAL A 4 14.25 16.34 -21.29
N THR A 5 13.49 15.73 -20.38
CA THR A 5 13.83 15.66 -18.96
C THR A 5 15.19 14.99 -18.83
N THR A 6 16.14 15.65 -18.17
CA THR A 6 17.44 15.04 -17.89
C THR A 6 17.29 14.01 -16.77
N ASN A 7 18.23 13.07 -16.63
CA ASN A 7 18.22 12.11 -15.53
C ASN A 7 18.26 12.77 -14.14
N ALA A 8 18.77 14.01 -14.05
CA ALA A 8 18.77 14.79 -12.81
C ALA A 8 17.36 15.34 -12.50
N ASP A 9 16.65 15.84 -13.53
CA ASP A 9 15.28 16.34 -13.39
C ASP A 9 14.31 15.20 -13.01
N ASP A 10 14.46 14.02 -13.62
CA ASP A 10 13.66 12.83 -13.26
C ASP A 10 13.87 12.40 -11.81
N LEU A 11 15.11 12.46 -11.31
CA LEU A 11 15.42 12.13 -9.92
C LEU A 11 14.80 13.14 -8.95
N GLU A 12 14.91 14.43 -9.23
CA GLU A 12 14.35 15.47 -8.38
C GLU A 12 12.82 15.34 -8.28
N GLU A 13 12.14 15.18 -9.42
CA GLU A 13 10.70 14.98 -9.42
C GLU A 13 10.28 13.66 -8.76
N ALA A 14 11.05 12.58 -8.94
CA ALA A 14 10.78 11.31 -8.27
C ALA A 14 10.92 11.41 -6.75
N VAL A 15 11.86 12.20 -6.25
CA VAL A 15 12.02 12.50 -4.82
C VAL A 15 10.85 13.35 -4.31
N LEU A 16 10.36 14.31 -5.09
CA LEU A 16 9.17 15.09 -4.73
C LEU A 16 7.92 14.22 -4.65
N ASP A 17 7.70 13.34 -5.63
CA ASP A 17 6.58 12.38 -5.60
C ASP A 17 6.67 11.45 -4.37
N LEU A 18 7.87 11.00 -4.01
CA LEU A 18 8.09 10.19 -2.81
C LEU A 18 7.79 10.96 -1.52
N ARG A 19 8.24 12.22 -1.42
CA ARG A 19 7.94 13.08 -0.25
C ARG A 19 6.45 13.32 -0.12
N HIS A 20 5.76 13.56 -1.23
CA HIS A 20 4.33 13.77 -1.23
C HIS A 20 3.55 12.52 -0.75
N ALA A 21 3.98 11.32 -1.17
CA ALA A 21 3.44 10.08 -0.62
C ALA A 21 3.71 9.94 0.89
N GLY A 22 4.87 10.42 1.35
CA GLY A 22 5.21 10.52 2.78
C GLY A 22 4.25 11.45 3.55
N GLU A 23 4.01 12.66 3.04
CA GLU A 23 3.09 13.63 3.65
C GLU A 23 1.66 13.09 3.77
N PHE A 24 1.18 12.36 2.75
CA PHE A 24 -0.12 11.66 2.82
C PHE A 24 -0.15 10.60 3.91
N THR A 25 0.90 9.78 3.97
CA THR A 25 1.05 8.71 4.97
C THR A 25 1.08 9.28 6.39
N ASP A 26 1.75 10.42 6.61
CA ASP A 26 1.79 11.08 7.92
C ASP A 26 0.38 11.44 8.42
N VAL A 27 -0.50 11.93 7.53
CA VAL A 27 -1.89 12.26 7.86
C VAL A 27 -2.68 11.00 8.23
N GLU A 28 -2.54 9.93 7.45
CA GLU A 28 -3.25 8.67 7.70
C GLU A 28 -2.76 7.97 8.97
N ASN A 29 -1.46 7.99 9.25
CA ASN A 29 -0.89 7.45 10.48
C ASN A 29 -1.50 8.14 11.72
N VAL A 30 -1.69 9.46 11.69
CA VAL A 30 -2.33 10.18 12.81
C VAL A 30 -3.81 9.79 12.95
N ALA A 31 -4.51 9.55 11.84
CA ALA A 31 -5.93 9.17 11.83
C ALA A 31 -6.15 7.71 12.29
N ILE A 32 -5.25 6.79 11.91
CA ILE A 32 -5.41 5.36 12.14
C ILE A 32 -5.02 4.94 13.56
N VAL A 33 -4.22 5.73 14.30
CA VAL A 33 -3.75 5.38 15.66
C VAL A 33 -4.90 4.97 16.60
N TYR A 34 -6.12 5.49 16.42
CA TYR A 34 -7.29 5.07 17.22
C TYR A 34 -7.98 3.79 16.70
N VAL A 35 -7.93 3.51 15.40
CA VAL A 35 -8.44 2.28 14.79
C VAL A 35 -7.49 1.12 15.09
N LEU A 36 -6.19 1.33 14.93
CA LEU A 36 -5.15 0.36 15.30
C LEU A 36 -5.21 0.04 16.79
N ARG A 37 -5.30 1.02 17.70
CA ARG A 37 -5.46 0.73 19.15
C ARG A 37 -6.71 -0.08 19.50
N GLY A 38 -7.79 0.06 18.73
CA GLY A 38 -9.02 -0.73 18.90
C GLY A 38 -8.90 -2.14 18.35
N TRP A 39 -8.26 -2.30 17.19
CA TRP A 39 -7.99 -3.60 16.55
C TRP A 39 -6.92 -4.39 17.32
N PHE A 40 -5.90 -3.70 17.83
CA PHE A 40 -4.84 -4.23 18.67
C PHE A 40 -5.22 -4.36 20.15
N ALA A 41 -6.44 -4.03 20.59
CA ALA A 41 -6.83 -4.26 21.98
C ALA A 41 -6.71 -5.76 22.37
N ASN A 42 -6.95 -6.67 21.42
CA ASN A 42 -6.69 -8.10 21.57
C ASN A 42 -5.19 -8.48 21.44
N LEU A 43 -4.40 -7.63 20.77
CA LEU A 43 -2.98 -7.84 20.50
C LEU A 43 -2.07 -7.20 21.55
N ALA A 44 -2.58 -6.28 22.38
CA ALA A 44 -1.86 -5.63 23.48
C ALA A 44 -1.29 -6.63 24.52
N GLY A 45 -1.76 -7.88 24.51
CA GLY A 45 -1.19 -8.98 25.30
C GLY A 45 0.03 -9.67 24.68
N ILE A 46 0.39 -9.37 23.44
CA ILE A 46 1.50 -9.99 22.69
C ILE A 46 2.64 -8.96 22.54
N PRO A 47 3.79 -9.17 23.21
CA PRO A 47 4.91 -8.24 23.18
C PRO A 47 5.40 -7.93 21.75
N GLY A 48 5.57 -6.64 21.43
CA GLY A 48 6.10 -6.16 20.14
C GLY A 48 5.11 -6.18 18.96
N SER A 49 3.91 -6.71 19.15
CA SER A 49 2.90 -6.79 18.08
C SER A 49 2.32 -5.43 17.68
N LEU A 50 2.26 -4.50 18.62
CA LEU A 50 1.78 -3.13 18.38
C LEU A 50 2.74 -2.39 17.47
N GLU A 51 4.02 -2.34 17.83
CA GLU A 51 5.04 -1.64 17.05
C GLU A 51 5.23 -2.25 15.66
N ALA A 52 5.25 -3.59 15.58
CA ALA A 52 5.33 -4.28 14.29
C ALA A 52 4.09 -4.02 13.42
N GLY A 53 2.92 -3.90 14.05
CA GLY A 53 1.66 -3.58 13.38
C GLY A 53 1.63 -2.16 12.82
N ASP A 54 2.07 -1.18 13.62
CA ASP A 54 2.20 0.21 13.22
C ASP A 54 3.20 0.36 12.05
N ASP A 55 4.34 -0.35 12.10
CA ASP A 55 5.32 -0.37 11.02
C ASP A 55 4.74 -0.99 9.73
N ALA A 56 4.10 -2.16 9.84
CA ALA A 56 3.48 -2.84 8.71
C ALA A 56 2.43 -1.97 8.03
N TRP A 57 1.60 -1.28 8.81
CA TRP A 57 0.65 -0.28 8.32
C TRP A 57 1.37 0.86 7.59
N ALA A 58 2.25 1.58 8.29
CA ALA A 58 2.85 2.81 7.77
C ALA A 58 3.59 2.59 6.44
N PHE A 59 4.36 1.50 6.33
CA PHE A 59 5.12 1.22 5.11
C PHE A 59 4.26 0.67 3.98
N THR A 60 3.19 -0.05 4.28
CA THR A 60 2.21 -0.49 3.26
C THR A 60 1.47 0.71 2.69
N THR A 61 0.95 1.59 3.54
CA THR A 61 0.28 2.83 3.15
C THR A 61 1.17 3.73 2.28
N LEU A 62 2.44 3.92 2.67
CA LEU A 62 3.39 4.69 1.86
C LEU A 62 3.61 4.09 0.47
N ALA A 63 3.74 2.77 0.39
CA ALA A 63 3.89 2.08 -0.88
C ALA A 63 2.64 2.24 -1.75
N GLU A 64 1.45 2.09 -1.18
CA GLU A 64 0.17 2.22 -1.87
C GLU A 64 -0.06 3.61 -2.44
N HIS A 65 0.20 4.67 -1.66
CA HIS A 65 0.08 6.07 -2.14
C HIS A 65 1.01 6.33 -3.31
N PHE A 66 2.27 5.90 -3.21
CA PHE A 66 3.23 6.07 -4.30
C PHE A 66 2.83 5.28 -5.55
N ILE A 67 2.32 4.04 -5.39
CA ILE A 67 1.85 3.21 -6.51
C ILE A 67 0.59 3.80 -7.15
N SER A 68 -0.34 4.33 -6.35
CA SER A 68 -1.55 5.00 -6.82
C SER A 68 -1.19 6.18 -7.73
N LEU A 69 -0.20 6.98 -7.34
CA LEU A 69 0.34 8.05 -8.17
C LEU A 69 0.87 7.53 -9.52
N LEU A 70 1.64 6.44 -9.54
CA LEU A 70 2.13 5.82 -10.79
C LEU A 70 1.04 5.17 -11.65
N ASN A 71 -0.08 4.78 -11.05
CA ASN A 71 -1.23 4.24 -11.77
C ASN A 71 -2.11 5.34 -12.36
N SER A 72 -2.22 6.47 -11.65
CA SER A 72 -2.98 7.65 -12.11
C SER A 72 -2.29 8.36 -13.28
N ASP A 73 -0.95 8.34 -13.33
CA ASP A 73 -0.17 8.90 -14.43
C ASP A 73 0.87 7.89 -14.95
N PRO A 74 0.56 7.16 -16.04
CA PRO A 74 1.50 6.23 -16.66
C PRO A 74 2.81 6.87 -17.12
N ALA A 75 2.84 8.18 -17.39
CA ALA A 75 4.07 8.88 -17.78
C ALA A 75 5.09 8.95 -16.63
N LYS A 76 4.62 8.85 -15.38
CA LYS A 76 5.48 8.78 -14.18
C LYS A 76 6.12 7.41 -13.97
N ARG A 77 5.86 6.39 -14.80
CA ARG A 77 6.50 5.06 -14.68
C ARG A 77 7.93 5.06 -15.23
N THR A 78 8.74 6.02 -14.81
CA THR A 78 10.15 6.15 -15.21
C THR A 78 10.99 5.12 -14.46
N PRO A 79 12.17 4.73 -14.99
CA PRO A 79 13.05 3.76 -14.32
C PRO A 79 13.40 4.14 -12.87
N THR A 80 13.55 5.43 -12.56
CA THR A 80 13.84 5.91 -11.21
C THR A 80 12.67 5.66 -10.27
N ARG A 81 11.45 6.02 -10.68
CA ARG A 81 10.24 5.80 -9.88
C ARG A 81 9.90 4.32 -9.72
N LEU A 82 10.20 3.49 -10.72
CA LEU A 82 10.07 2.04 -10.59
C LEU A 82 11.04 1.46 -9.55
N LYS A 83 12.29 1.94 -9.47
CA LYS A 83 13.22 1.56 -8.40
C LYS A 83 12.76 2.00 -7.02
N ILE A 84 12.16 3.20 -6.91
CA ILE A 84 11.56 3.67 -5.65
C ILE A 84 10.40 2.74 -5.26
N LYS A 85 9.50 2.44 -6.20
CA LYS A 85 8.39 1.50 -5.98
C LYS A 85 8.90 0.14 -5.48
N GLU A 86 9.93 -0.44 -6.10
CA GLU A 86 10.53 -1.71 -5.68
C GLU A 86 11.00 -1.64 -4.22
N ARG A 87 11.75 -0.60 -3.85
CA ARG A 87 12.23 -0.40 -2.47
C ARG A 87 11.10 -0.23 -1.45
N LEU A 88 10.04 0.49 -1.82
CA LEU A 88 8.88 0.68 -0.95
C LEU A 88 8.16 -0.65 -0.72
N LEU A 89 7.96 -1.45 -1.78
CA LEU A 89 7.35 -2.78 -1.68
C LEU A 89 8.21 -3.75 -0.87
N GLU A 90 9.53 -3.75 -1.05
CA GLU A 90 10.46 -4.55 -0.24
C GLU A 90 10.35 -4.19 1.24
N LYS A 91 10.29 -2.89 1.57
CA LYS A 91 10.17 -2.43 2.96
C LYS A 91 8.80 -2.78 3.55
N ALA A 92 7.71 -2.55 2.82
CA ALA A 92 6.36 -2.95 3.23
C ALA A 92 6.30 -4.45 3.53
N LYS A 93 6.79 -5.28 2.60
CA LYS A 93 6.87 -6.73 2.78
C LYS A 93 7.69 -7.12 4.01
N SER A 94 8.88 -6.54 4.20
CA SER A 94 9.71 -6.86 5.36
C SER A 94 9.06 -6.51 6.70
N SER A 95 8.20 -5.48 6.71
CA SER A 95 7.49 -5.04 7.92
C SER A 95 6.28 -5.94 8.20
N GLN A 96 5.57 -6.38 7.16
CA GLN A 96 4.54 -7.42 7.28
C GLN A 96 5.13 -8.76 7.73
N ASP A 97 6.24 -9.21 7.13
CA ASP A 97 6.91 -10.46 7.52
C ASP A 97 7.36 -10.42 9.00
N ALA A 98 7.75 -9.24 9.51
CA ALA A 98 8.08 -9.05 10.92
C ALA A 98 6.84 -9.16 11.82
N LEU A 99 5.71 -8.57 11.43
CA LEU A 99 4.44 -8.73 12.13
C LEU A 99 3.97 -10.19 12.15
N ASP A 100 4.02 -10.86 11.00
CA ASP A 100 3.63 -12.26 10.84
C ASP A 100 4.51 -13.19 11.70
N SER A 101 5.78 -12.83 11.91
CA SER A 101 6.66 -13.60 12.81
C SER A 101 6.22 -13.57 14.28
N ILE A 102 5.44 -12.54 14.67
CA ILE A 102 4.92 -12.34 16.03
C ILE A 102 3.52 -12.95 16.15
N LEU A 103 2.66 -12.71 15.16
CA LEU A 103 1.23 -13.08 15.20
C LEU A 103 0.93 -14.43 14.56
N GLY A 104 1.87 -14.99 13.80
CA GLY A 104 1.64 -16.08 12.87
C GLY A 104 1.34 -15.54 11.46
N ALA A 105 1.66 -16.34 10.45
CA ALA A 105 1.30 -16.04 9.05
C ALA A 105 -0.22 -16.05 8.84
N GLN A 106 -0.66 -15.62 7.65
CA GLN A 106 -2.06 -15.64 7.21
C GLN A 106 -2.85 -16.84 7.74
N THR A 107 -4.01 -16.53 8.30
CA THR A 107 -4.95 -17.48 8.85
C THR A 107 -6.00 -17.88 7.81
N ALA A 108 -6.72 -18.97 8.08
CA ALA A 108 -7.86 -19.37 7.25
C ALA A 108 -8.95 -18.29 7.15
N GLU A 109 -9.03 -17.38 8.13
CA GLU A 109 -9.95 -16.25 8.10
C GLU A 109 -9.49 -15.18 7.09
N ASP A 110 -8.18 -14.94 6.98
CA ASP A 110 -7.62 -14.02 5.98
C ASP A 110 -7.87 -14.55 4.56
N GLU A 111 -7.67 -15.85 4.34
CA GLU A 111 -7.97 -16.50 3.05
C GLU A 111 -9.46 -16.41 2.70
N ARG A 112 -10.35 -16.64 3.68
CA ARG A 112 -11.80 -16.52 3.51
C ARG A 112 -12.21 -15.10 3.14
N MET A 113 -11.70 -14.09 3.84
CA MET A 113 -11.98 -12.68 3.57
C MET A 113 -11.53 -12.27 2.16
N ASN A 114 -10.31 -12.65 1.76
CA ASN A 114 -9.79 -12.33 0.43
C ASN A 114 -10.62 -13.00 -0.67
N THR A 115 -11.00 -14.27 -0.48
CA THR A 115 -11.87 -14.99 -1.43
C THR A 115 -13.21 -14.28 -1.61
N GLU A 116 -13.84 -13.87 -0.51
CA GLU A 116 -15.13 -13.16 -0.53
C GLU A 116 -15.02 -11.82 -1.28
N THR A 117 -13.95 -11.06 -1.06
CA THR A 117 -13.73 -9.80 -1.78
C THR A 117 -13.43 -10.01 -3.26
N ASP A 118 -12.65 -11.03 -3.62
CA ASP A 118 -12.32 -11.36 -5.01
C ASP A 118 -13.55 -11.83 -5.78
N ASP A 119 -14.40 -12.66 -5.16
CA ASP A 119 -15.66 -13.09 -5.75
C ASP A 119 -16.58 -11.91 -6.04
N PHE A 120 -16.68 -10.95 -5.11
CA PHE A 120 -17.47 -9.74 -5.31
C PHE A 120 -16.90 -8.85 -6.42
N VAL A 121 -15.58 -8.63 -6.47
CA VAL A 121 -14.94 -7.89 -7.57
C VAL A 121 -15.24 -8.55 -8.91
N ASN A 122 -15.09 -9.87 -9.00
CA ASN A 122 -15.40 -10.64 -10.21
C ASN A 122 -16.87 -10.54 -10.62
N GLN A 123 -17.79 -10.55 -9.65
CA GLN A 123 -19.21 -10.32 -9.90
C GLN A 123 -19.44 -8.95 -10.53
N VAL A 124 -18.92 -7.87 -9.93
CA VAL A 124 -19.08 -6.50 -10.44
C VAL A 124 -18.52 -6.38 -11.87
N VAL A 125 -17.35 -6.98 -12.13
CA VAL A 125 -16.75 -7.00 -13.48
C VAL A 125 -17.66 -7.71 -14.49
N ARG A 126 -18.30 -8.83 -14.11
CA ARG A 126 -19.26 -9.52 -14.99
C ARG A 126 -20.51 -8.70 -15.26
N GLU A 127 -21.04 -8.02 -14.24
CA GLU A 127 -22.23 -7.15 -14.38
C GLU A 127 -21.96 -5.99 -15.33
N LEU A 128 -20.80 -5.35 -15.23
CA LEU A 128 -20.39 -4.25 -16.11
C LEU A 128 -20.11 -4.69 -17.55
N ASN A 129 -19.63 -5.93 -17.74
CA ASN A 129 -19.33 -6.48 -19.07
C ASN A 129 -20.52 -7.21 -19.72
N SER A 130 -21.62 -7.42 -19.00
CA SER A 130 -22.82 -8.01 -19.58
C SER A 130 -23.60 -6.91 -20.32
N PRO A 131 -23.88 -7.07 -21.63
CA PRO A 131 -24.66 -6.08 -22.36
C PRO A 131 -26.04 -5.95 -21.69
N LYS A 132 -26.45 -4.72 -21.36
CA LYS A 132 -27.82 -4.46 -20.92
C LYS A 132 -28.77 -5.10 -21.94
N ALA A 133 -29.54 -6.09 -21.50
CA ALA A 133 -30.65 -6.60 -22.28
C ALA A 133 -31.53 -5.40 -22.66
N SER A 134 -31.56 -5.12 -23.96
CA SER A 134 -32.35 -4.04 -24.56
C SER A 134 -33.83 -4.40 -24.55
#